data_AF-A0A1B7TCD7-F1
#
_entry.id   AF-A0A1B7TCD7-F1
#
_cell.length_a   1.000
_cell.length_b   1.000
_cell.length_c   1.000
_cell.angle_alpha   90.00
_cell.angle_beta   90.00
_cell.angle_gamma   90.00
#
_symmetry.space_group_name_H-M   'P 1'
#
loop_
_entity.id
_entity.type
_entity.pdbx_description
1 polymer ?
#
loop_
_entity_poly.entity_id
_entity_poly.type
_entity_poly.pdbx_seq_one_letter_code
_entity_poly.pdbx_strand_id
1 'polypeptide(L)'
;MKPNSVLNCRLIQRNNPSKLIFSRFINQNSKTYYTLQRQLKIEREEQEYLKQIEQDEEMNTRPLVHPLKLYRDILRQHNKQFKHSNPMIKKLGDEYVKLEFKRHSVIDNPLHIVGFITKWQDYLFSISNGEWKNGTLSEDMLSKMSKEQVGQLYELMKASKEI
;
A
#
# COMPACT_ATOMS: atom_id res chain seq x y z
N MET A 1 -10.72 -40.75 -58.58
CA MET A 1 -10.29 -39.78 -59.61
C MET A 1 -11.07 -38.48 -59.41
N LYS A 2 -10.40 -37.35 -59.16
CA LYS A 2 -10.91 -35.98 -59.40
C LYS A 2 -10.28 -35.47 -60.71
N PRO A 3 -10.90 -34.56 -61.49
CA PRO A 3 -10.78 -33.09 -61.30
C PRO A 3 -12.10 -32.30 -61.59
N ASN A 4 -12.48 -31.26 -60.83
CA ASN A 4 -12.14 -29.81 -60.89
C ASN A 4 -12.72 -28.96 -62.05
N SER A 5 -13.54 -27.94 -61.70
CA SER A 5 -13.41 -26.51 -62.07
C SER A 5 -14.70 -25.77 -61.64
N VAL A 6 -14.74 -25.07 -60.51
CA VAL A 6 -14.39 -23.65 -60.32
C VAL A 6 -14.90 -22.74 -61.45
N LEU A 7 -16.12 -22.20 -61.29
CA LEU A 7 -16.54 -20.99 -61.98
C LEU A 7 -16.45 -19.80 -61.02
N ASN A 8 -15.60 -18.89 -61.45
CA ASN A 8 -15.09 -17.72 -60.75
C ASN A 8 -16.03 -16.54 -61.01
N CYS A 9 -16.93 -16.23 -60.08
CA CYS A 9 -17.71 -14.99 -60.13
C CYS A 9 -16.82 -13.81 -59.72
N ARG A 10 -16.15 -13.20 -60.70
CA ARG A 10 -15.61 -11.84 -60.58
C ARG A 10 -16.78 -10.85 -60.45
N LEU A 11 -17.12 -10.50 -59.22
CA LEU A 11 -17.81 -9.23 -58.94
C LEU A 11 -16.78 -8.21 -58.49
N ILE A 12 -16.60 -7.24 -59.37
CA ILE A 12 -15.81 -6.02 -59.23
C ILE A 12 -16.21 -5.32 -57.92
N GLN A 13 -15.40 -5.44 -56.86
CA GLN A 13 -15.48 -4.52 -55.73
C GLN A 13 -14.80 -3.22 -56.14
N ARG A 14 -15.61 -2.27 -56.62
CA ARG A 14 -15.23 -0.88 -56.79
C ARG A 14 -14.79 -0.30 -55.43
N ASN A 15 -13.63 0.33 -55.40
CA ASN A 15 -13.17 1.20 -54.31
C ASN A 15 -14.28 2.21 -53.97
N ASN A 16 -14.95 2.02 -52.82
CA ASN A 16 -15.98 2.92 -52.33
C ASN A 16 -15.38 3.84 -51.26
N PRO A 17 -15.07 5.11 -51.57
CA PRO A 17 -14.42 6.04 -50.65
C PRO A 17 -15.27 6.31 -49.39
N SER A 18 -16.60 6.19 -49.48
CA SER A 18 -17.51 6.40 -48.35
C SER A 18 -17.37 5.32 -47.27
N LYS A 19 -17.08 4.06 -47.65
CA LYS A 19 -16.79 2.99 -46.68
C LYS A 19 -15.42 3.16 -46.00
N LEU A 20 -14.45 3.73 -46.70
CA LEU A 20 -13.11 4.05 -46.15
C LEU A 20 -13.15 5.28 -45.23
N ILE A 21 -13.99 6.27 -45.52
CA ILE A 21 -14.19 7.44 -44.66
C ILE A 21 -14.95 7.06 -43.39
N PHE A 22 -16.03 6.26 -43.51
CA PHE A 22 -16.79 5.81 -42.34
C PHE A 22 -15.97 4.86 -41.45
N SER A 23 -15.17 3.95 -42.04
CA SER A 23 -14.26 3.10 -41.27
C SER A 23 -13.11 3.89 -40.63
N ARG A 24 -12.56 4.91 -41.30
CA ARG A 24 -11.61 5.84 -40.67
C ARG A 24 -12.23 6.63 -39.53
N PHE A 25 -13.47 7.09 -39.66
CA PHE A 25 -14.17 7.87 -38.64
C PHE A 25 -14.49 7.03 -37.39
N ILE A 26 -15.01 5.81 -37.56
CA ILE A 26 -15.25 4.88 -36.45
C ILE A 26 -13.93 4.42 -35.81
N ASN A 27 -12.87 4.18 -36.59
CA ASN A 27 -11.54 3.79 -36.09
C ASN A 27 -10.79 4.96 -35.42
N GLN A 28 -10.97 6.20 -35.90
CA GLN A 28 -10.46 7.40 -35.23
C GLN A 28 -11.18 7.62 -33.91
N ASN A 29 -12.51 7.48 -33.86
CA ASN A 29 -13.30 7.59 -32.63
C ASN A 29 -13.00 6.46 -31.62
N SER A 30 -12.71 5.24 -32.09
CA SER A 30 -12.26 4.16 -31.20
C SER A 30 -10.84 4.40 -30.69
N LYS A 31 -9.92 4.84 -31.56
CA LYS A 31 -8.54 5.17 -31.16
C LYS A 31 -8.51 6.33 -30.17
N THR A 32 -9.22 7.43 -30.41
CA THR A 32 -9.30 8.53 -29.44
C THR A 32 -9.89 8.07 -28.12
N TYR A 33 -10.95 7.24 -28.12
CA TYR A 33 -11.48 6.67 -26.87
C TYR A 33 -10.41 5.90 -26.08
N TYR A 34 -9.69 4.96 -26.71
CA TYR A 34 -8.64 4.20 -26.00
C TYR A 34 -7.45 5.07 -25.59
N THR A 35 -7.12 6.11 -26.38
CA THR A 35 -6.04 7.05 -26.07
C THR A 35 -6.41 7.91 -24.86
N LEU A 36 -7.64 8.41 -24.82
CA LEU A 36 -8.18 9.19 -23.71
C LEU A 36 -8.31 8.34 -22.44
N GLN A 37 -8.76 7.09 -22.55
CA GLN A 37 -8.80 6.19 -21.39
C GLN A 37 -7.41 5.85 -20.84
N ARG A 38 -6.41 5.71 -21.72
CA ARG A 38 -5.01 5.53 -21.33
C ARG A 38 -4.47 6.79 -20.64
N GLN A 39 -4.78 7.98 -21.18
CA GLN A 39 -4.37 9.26 -20.61
C GLN A 39 -5.00 9.47 -19.22
N LEU A 40 -6.31 9.25 -19.08
CA LEU A 40 -7.03 9.31 -17.80
C LEU A 40 -6.57 8.25 -16.78
N LYS A 41 -6.01 7.14 -17.25
CA LYS A 41 -5.40 6.12 -16.39
C LYS A 41 -4.04 6.61 -15.88
N ILE A 42 -3.20 7.12 -16.78
CA ILE A 42 -1.90 7.71 -16.43
C ILE A 42 -2.08 8.88 -15.47
N GLU A 43 -3.01 9.80 -15.75
CA GLU A 43 -3.29 10.94 -14.86
C GLU A 43 -3.76 10.50 -13.48
N ARG A 44 -4.57 9.43 -13.38
CA ARG A 44 -4.96 8.87 -12.07
C ARG A 44 -3.77 8.26 -11.31
N GLU A 45 -2.94 7.48 -12.00
CA GLU A 45 -1.73 6.88 -11.42
C GLU A 45 -0.73 7.97 -10.99
N GLU A 46 -0.60 9.04 -11.77
CA GLU A 46 0.24 10.20 -11.44
C GLU A 46 -0.29 10.96 -10.23
N GLN A 47 -1.61 11.18 -10.14
CA GLN A 47 -2.24 11.77 -8.95
C GLN A 47 -2.02 10.90 -7.70
N GLU A 48 -2.08 9.58 -7.84
CA GLU A 48 -1.82 8.64 -6.74
C GLU A 48 -0.35 8.69 -6.29
N TYR A 49 0.59 8.76 -7.24
CA TYR A 49 2.02 8.95 -6.98
C TYR A 49 2.34 10.30 -6.32
N LEU A 50 1.74 11.39 -6.78
CA LEU A 50 1.92 12.72 -6.18
C LEU A 50 1.38 12.77 -4.75
N LYS A 51 0.23 12.13 -4.52
CA LYS A 51 -0.35 12.00 -3.18
C LYS A 51 0.55 11.17 -2.26
N GLN A 52 1.18 10.12 -2.78
CA GLN A 52 2.17 9.33 -2.06
C GLN A 52 3.38 10.19 -1.66
N ILE A 53 3.94 10.98 -2.60
CA ILE A 53 5.06 11.89 -2.33
C ILE A 53 4.69 12.90 -1.23
N GLU A 54 3.53 13.53 -1.33
CA GLU A 54 3.09 14.53 -0.35
C GLU A 54 2.94 13.92 1.06
N GLN A 55 2.40 12.70 1.15
CA GLN A 55 2.32 11.95 2.41
C GLN A 55 3.71 11.59 2.97
N ASP A 56 4.63 11.19 2.11
CA ASP A 56 6.00 10.84 2.50
C ASP A 56 6.77 12.10 3.00
N GLU A 57 6.58 13.25 2.35
CA GLU A 57 7.14 14.52 2.81
C GLU A 57 6.52 15.01 4.12
N GLU A 58 5.20 14.85 4.29
CA GLU A 58 4.52 15.19 5.56
C GLU A 58 5.01 14.30 6.71
N MET A 59 5.33 13.02 6.46
CA MET A 59 5.95 12.15 7.46
C MET A 59 7.36 12.61 7.82
N ASN A 60 8.17 13.00 6.84
CA ASN A 60 9.55 13.42 7.06
C ASN A 60 9.67 14.79 7.79
N THR A 61 8.66 15.65 7.66
CA THR A 61 8.65 17.00 8.26
C THR A 61 8.00 17.07 9.64
N ARG A 62 7.44 15.96 10.16
CA ARG A 62 6.77 15.96 11.46
C ARG A 62 7.75 16.30 12.59
N PRO A 63 7.41 17.26 13.45
CA PRO A 63 8.26 17.59 14.59
C PRO A 63 8.32 16.41 15.56
N LEU A 64 9.53 16.13 16.06
CA LEU A 64 9.74 15.10 17.07
C LEU A 64 8.97 15.44 18.34
N VAL A 65 8.21 14.46 18.84
CA VAL A 65 7.43 14.60 20.07
C VAL A 65 8.27 14.15 21.26
N HIS A 66 8.16 14.88 22.37
CA HIS A 66 8.82 14.50 23.62
C HIS A 66 8.40 13.08 24.07
N PRO A 67 9.35 12.20 24.49
CA PRO A 67 9.06 10.79 24.79
C PRO A 67 7.90 10.56 25.76
N LEU A 68 7.84 11.32 26.87
CA LEU A 68 6.75 11.20 27.85
C LEU A 68 5.39 11.58 27.27
N LYS A 69 5.34 12.55 26.35
CA LYS A 69 4.09 12.96 25.69
C LYS A 69 3.66 11.85 24.74
N LEU A 70 4.59 11.36 23.91
CA LEU A 70 4.35 10.26 22.98
C LEU A 70 3.80 9.01 23.67
N TYR A 71 4.43 8.59 24.78
CA TYR A 71 3.97 7.47 25.60
C TYR A 71 2.51 7.64 26.06
N ARG A 72 2.15 8.83 26.57
CA ARG A 72 0.78 9.11 27.04
C ARG A 72 -0.23 9.11 25.88
N ASP A 73 0.17 9.66 24.74
CA ASP A 73 -0.69 9.75 23.55
C ASP A 73 -0.97 8.35 22.96
N ILE A 74 0.03 7.46 22.94
CA ILE A 74 -0.16 6.04 22.56
C ILE A 74 -1.17 5.36 23.47
N LEU A 75 -1.02 5.45 24.79
CA LEU A 75 -1.96 4.82 25.73
C LEU A 75 -3.37 5.38 25.63
N ARG A 76 -3.51 6.69 25.35
CA ARG A 76 -4.82 7.30 25.08
C ARG A 76 -5.44 6.72 23.81
N GLN A 77 -4.63 6.56 22.76
CA GLN A 77 -5.10 6.04 21.50
C GLN A 77 -5.46 4.55 21.60
N HIS A 78 -4.73 3.75 22.38
CA HIS A 78 -5.14 2.38 22.74
C HIS A 78 -6.49 2.33 23.44
N ASN A 79 -6.70 3.21 24.43
CA ASN A 79 -8.00 3.33 25.10
C ASN A 79 -9.11 3.67 24.11
N LYS A 80 -8.86 4.59 23.16
CA LYS A 80 -9.85 4.98 22.15
C LYS A 80 -10.19 3.83 21.20
N GLN A 81 -9.19 3.08 20.72
CA GLN A 81 -9.39 2.06 19.69
C GLN A 81 -9.85 0.71 20.23
N PHE A 82 -9.35 0.30 21.40
CA PHE A 82 -9.45 -1.11 21.86
C PHE A 82 -10.29 -1.32 23.13
N LYS A 83 -10.60 -0.27 23.91
CA LYS A 83 -11.24 -0.42 25.23
C LYS A 83 -12.56 -1.20 25.17
N HIS A 84 -13.37 -0.96 24.14
CA HIS A 84 -14.68 -1.60 24.00
C HIS A 84 -14.68 -2.76 23.00
N SER A 85 -13.79 -2.73 22.00
CA SER A 85 -13.75 -3.72 20.92
C SER A 85 -12.93 -4.96 21.28
N ASN A 86 -11.76 -4.81 21.89
CA ASN A 86 -10.88 -5.93 22.23
C ASN A 86 -10.01 -5.60 23.48
N PRO A 87 -10.53 -5.83 24.69
CA PRO A 87 -9.84 -5.50 25.94
C PRO A 87 -8.53 -6.28 26.16
N MET A 88 -8.41 -7.50 25.63
CA MET A 88 -7.22 -8.33 25.78
C MET A 88 -6.06 -7.77 24.96
N ILE A 89 -6.30 -7.44 23.69
CA ILE A 89 -5.29 -6.80 22.81
C ILE A 89 -4.85 -5.46 23.38
N LYS A 90 -5.78 -4.68 23.94
CA LYS A 90 -5.46 -3.44 24.64
C LYS A 90 -4.45 -3.68 25.78
N LYS A 91 -4.73 -4.65 26.65
CA LYS A 91 -3.87 -4.94 27.81
C LYS A 91 -2.47 -5.37 27.35
N LEU A 92 -2.42 -6.27 26.38
CA LEU A 92 -1.16 -6.73 25.79
C LEU A 92 -0.35 -5.57 25.20
N GLY A 93 -0.99 -4.71 24.39
CA GLY A 93 -0.34 -3.54 23.80
C GLY A 93 0.14 -2.54 24.85
N ASP A 94 -0.68 -2.24 25.87
CA ASP A 94 -0.30 -1.33 26.96
C ASP A 94 0.91 -1.84 27.75
N GLU A 95 0.98 -3.14 28.03
CA GLU A 95 2.12 -3.77 28.71
C GLU A 95 3.37 -3.72 27.84
N TYR A 96 3.25 -4.02 26.54
CA TYR A 96 4.36 -3.93 25.60
C TYR A 96 4.94 -2.51 25.52
N VAL A 97 4.11 -1.49 25.31
CA VAL A 97 4.53 -0.08 25.25
C VAL A 97 5.26 0.32 26.54
N LYS A 98 4.74 -0.05 27.71
CA LYS A 98 5.37 0.23 29.00
C LYS A 98 6.77 -0.37 29.11
N LEU A 99 6.92 -1.63 28.71
CA LEU A 99 8.19 -2.33 28.77
C LEU A 99 9.20 -1.72 27.81
N GLU A 100 8.79 -1.38 26.58
CA GLU A 100 9.68 -0.80 25.59
C GLU A 100 10.19 0.59 25.99
N PHE A 101 9.31 1.48 26.44
CA PHE A 101 9.71 2.81 26.93
C PHE A 101 10.60 2.71 28.17
N LYS A 102 10.38 1.72 29.04
CA LYS A 102 11.25 1.46 30.19
C LYS A 102 12.62 0.92 29.77
N ARG A 103 12.67 -0.02 28.81
CA ARG A 103 13.93 -0.57 28.29
C ARG A 103 14.78 0.51 27.63
N HIS A 104 14.14 1.44 26.94
CA HIS A 104 14.81 2.51 26.19
C HIS A 104 15.01 3.80 27.02
N SER A 105 14.68 3.80 28.32
CA SER A 105 14.83 5.00 29.17
C SER A 105 16.26 5.36 29.51
N VAL A 106 17.20 4.43 29.33
CA VAL A 106 18.64 4.57 29.67
C VAL A 106 19.50 4.78 28.42
N ILE A 107 18.88 5.02 27.25
CA ILE A 107 19.63 5.25 26.02
C ILE A 107 20.16 6.68 26.01
N ASP A 108 21.47 6.82 25.89
CA ASP A 108 22.13 8.12 25.84
C ASP A 108 22.47 8.58 24.41
N ASN A 109 22.56 7.65 23.45
CA ASN A 109 22.91 7.99 22.07
C ASN A 109 21.73 8.74 21.40
N PRO A 110 21.91 10.03 21.01
CA PRO A 110 20.83 10.84 20.47
C PRO A 110 20.25 10.27 19.18
N LEU A 111 21.05 9.61 18.34
CA LEU A 111 20.55 8.98 17.11
C LEU A 111 19.58 7.83 17.41
N HIS A 112 19.87 7.05 18.46
CA HIS A 112 18.99 5.96 18.87
C HIS A 112 17.71 6.50 19.51
N ILE A 113 17.79 7.60 20.27
CA ILE A 113 16.62 8.28 20.83
C ILE A 113 15.72 8.80 19.71
N VAL A 114 16.27 9.49 18.71
CA VAL A 114 15.52 10.00 17.57
C VAL A 114 14.87 8.84 16.81
N GLY A 115 15.64 7.80 16.47
CA GLY A 115 15.10 6.63 15.78
C GLY A 115 13.97 5.95 16.56
N PHE A 116 14.10 5.83 17.88
CA PHE A 116 13.05 5.33 18.75
C PHE A 116 11.79 6.21 18.68
N ILE A 117 11.93 7.53 18.89
CA ILE A 117 10.81 8.47 18.86
C ILE A 117 10.09 8.42 17.50
N THR A 118 10.84 8.45 16.40
CA THR A 118 10.28 8.39 15.03
C THR A 118 9.45 7.11 14.85
N LYS A 119 9.98 5.94 15.20
CA LYS A 119 9.24 4.67 15.07
C LYS A 119 7.96 4.63 15.91
N TRP A 120 7.99 5.18 17.11
CA TRP A 120 6.82 5.24 17.98
C TRP A 120 5.80 6.31 17.54
N GLN A 121 6.24 7.38 16.86
CA GLN A 121 5.35 8.33 16.19
C GLN A 121 4.66 7.69 14.98
N ASP A 122 5.38 6.93 14.16
CA ASP A 122 4.81 6.17 13.04
C ASP A 122 3.75 5.18 13.55
N TYR A 123 4.08 4.46 14.64
CA TYR A 123 3.14 3.58 15.30
C TYR A 123 1.87 4.32 15.76
N LEU A 124 2.02 5.45 16.46
CA LEU A 124 0.91 6.28 16.91
C LEU A 124 0.02 6.73 15.74
N PHE A 125 0.62 7.12 14.62
CA PHE A 125 -0.09 7.52 13.41
C PHE A 125 -0.88 6.35 12.79
N SER A 126 -0.24 5.17 12.67
CA SER A 126 -0.90 3.97 12.15
C SER A 126 -2.11 3.55 13.00
N ILE A 127 -2.00 3.62 14.33
CA ILE A 127 -3.13 3.32 15.22
C ILE A 127 -4.20 4.43 15.23
N SER A 128 -3.84 5.67 14.91
CA SER A 128 -4.82 6.76 14.79
C SER A 128 -5.65 6.65 13.53
N ASN A 129 -5.02 6.29 12.42
CA ASN A 129 -5.69 6.16 11.11
C ASN A 129 -6.41 4.84 10.93
N GLY A 130 -6.22 3.88 11.84
CA GLY A 130 -6.83 2.55 11.74
C GLY A 130 -6.10 1.61 10.77
N GLU A 131 -4.93 2.03 10.26
CA GLU A 131 -4.07 1.25 9.37
C GLU A 131 -3.57 -0.04 10.03
N TRP A 132 -3.51 -0.07 11.36
CA TRP A 132 -3.14 -1.25 12.14
C TRP A 132 -3.96 -2.51 11.81
N LYS A 133 -5.20 -2.37 11.32
CA LYS A 133 -6.07 -3.50 10.95
C LYS A 133 -5.62 -4.22 9.69
N ASN A 134 -5.00 -3.48 8.78
CA ASN A 134 -4.60 -3.94 7.45
C ASN A 134 -3.08 -4.09 7.34
N GLY A 135 -2.35 -4.02 8.46
CA GLY A 135 -0.91 -4.11 8.48
C GLY A 135 -0.46 -5.47 7.94
N THR A 136 0.19 -5.46 6.78
CA THR A 136 0.87 -6.62 6.20
C THR A 136 2.38 -6.42 6.32
N LEU A 137 3.10 -7.54 6.42
CA LEU A 137 4.55 -7.50 6.33
C LEU A 137 4.94 -7.36 4.85
N SER A 138 5.64 -6.28 4.50
CA SER A 138 6.12 -6.11 3.14
C SER A 138 7.29 -7.04 2.84
N GLU A 139 7.42 -7.45 1.58
CA GLU A 139 8.54 -8.28 1.10
C GLU A 139 9.90 -7.62 1.37
N ASP A 140 9.97 -6.29 1.22
CA ASP A 140 11.15 -5.49 1.51
C ASP A 140 11.54 -5.50 3.00
N MET A 141 10.57 -5.60 3.90
CA MET A 141 10.86 -5.71 5.33
C MET A 141 11.33 -7.12 5.66
N LEU A 142 10.72 -8.15 5.07
CA LEU A 142 11.10 -9.54 5.27
C LEU A 142 12.53 -9.82 4.78
N SER A 143 12.92 -9.27 3.61
CA SER A 143 14.26 -9.44 3.05
C SER A 143 15.37 -8.78 3.88
N LYS A 144 15.04 -7.76 4.67
CA LYS A 144 15.98 -7.08 5.58
C LYS A 144 16.13 -7.77 6.94
N MET A 145 15.28 -8.75 7.26
CA MET A 145 15.35 -9.51 8.51
C MET A 145 16.48 -10.56 8.45
N SER A 146 17.08 -10.84 9.61
CA SER A 146 18.00 -11.96 9.74
C SER A 146 17.25 -13.30 9.60
N LYS A 147 17.98 -14.35 9.21
CA LYS A 147 17.41 -15.71 9.09
C LYS A 147 16.74 -16.18 10.38
N GLU A 148 17.31 -15.82 11.53
CA GLU A 148 16.74 -16.16 12.84
C GLU A 148 15.41 -15.45 13.08
N GLN A 149 15.34 -14.14 12.81
CA GLN A 149 14.10 -13.36 12.94
C GLN A 149 12.99 -13.89 12.01
N VAL A 150 13.34 -14.27 10.78
CA VAL A 150 12.39 -14.89 9.85
C VAL A 150 11.90 -16.25 10.38
N GLY A 151 12.81 -17.06 10.94
CA GLY A 151 12.45 -18.33 11.59
C GLY A 151 11.49 -18.14 12.77
N GLN A 152 11.79 -17.19 13.67
CA GLN A 152 10.92 -16.85 14.81
C GLN A 152 9.53 -16.40 14.36
N LEU A 153 9.47 -15.57 13.32
CA LEU A 153 8.21 -15.11 12.75
C LEU A 153 7.40 -16.27 12.16
N TYR A 154 8.05 -17.21 11.48
CA TYR A 154 7.41 -18.39 10.93
C TYR A 154 6.81 -19.29 12.03
N GLU A 155 7.54 -19.51 13.12
CA GLU A 155 7.02 -20.27 14.27
C GLU A 155 5.82 -19.57 14.91
N LEU A 156 5.87 -18.25 15.06
CA LEU A 156 4.75 -17.46 15.56
C LEU A 156 3.51 -17.58 14.66
N MET A 157 3.70 -17.46 13.33
CA MET A 157 2.62 -17.64 12.35
C MET A 157 1.99 -19.03 12.51
N LYS A 158 2.80 -20.08 12.64
CA LYS A 158 2.30 -21.45 12.79
C LYS A 158 1.48 -21.59 14.08
N ALA A 159 2.00 -21.13 15.22
CA ALA A 159 1.31 -21.18 16.50
C ALA A 159 -0.04 -20.42 16.45
N SER A 160 -0.11 -19.28 15.77
CA SER A 160 -1.35 -18.50 15.66
C SER A 160 -2.45 -19.16 14.81
N LYS A 161 -2.10 -20.09 13.92
CA LYS A 161 -3.06 -20.86 13.11
C LYS A 161 -3.63 -22.05 13.86
N GLU A 162 -2.94 -22.50 14.91
CA GLU A 162 -3.34 -23.65 15.73
C GLU A 162 -4.30 -23.26 16.86
N ILE A 163 -4.57 -21.95 17.04
CA ILE A 163 -5.51 -21.36 18.01
C ILE A 163 -6.85 -21.08 17.31
#